data_AF-A0A932X8M1-F1
#
_entry.id   AF-A0A932X8M1-F1
#
_cell.length_a   1.000
_cell.length_b   1.000
_cell.length_c   1.000
_cell.angle_alpha   90.00
_cell.angle_beta   90.00
_cell.angle_gamma   90.00
#
_symmetry.space_group_name_H-M   'P 1'
#
loop_
_entity.id
_entity.type
_entity.pdbx_description
1 polymer ?
#
loop_
_entity_poly.entity_id
_entity_poly.type
_entity_poly.pdbx_seq_one_letter_code
_entity_poly.pdbx_strand_id
1 'polypeptide(L)'
;MRLYLFDVDETLECSGGPIKLNSLVVLRNEGHILGLCGNFAMVTLHIANWHHLFSLIGPMSMSKTDFMRNVRQHVPADDYIMVGNILGVSGASDDSGAAGEAGWRFIKESDFAQGAS
;
A
#
# COMPACT_ATOMS: atom_id res chain seq x y z
N MET A 1 -11.05 11.23 -5.07
CA MET A 1 -9.66 10.96 -4.65
C MET A 1 -9.64 9.75 -3.74
N ARG A 2 -8.85 8.72 -4.09
CA ARG A 2 -8.67 7.51 -3.27
C ARG A 2 -7.31 7.56 -2.56
N LEU A 3 -7.22 6.88 -1.42
CA LEU A 3 -5.97 6.69 -0.69
C LEU A 3 -5.61 5.19 -0.72
N TYR A 4 -4.47 4.89 -1.33
CA TYR A 4 -3.90 3.56 -1.39
C TYR A 4 -2.72 3.44 -0.43
N LEU A 5 -2.73 2.42 0.40
CA LEU A 5 -1.54 1.95 1.09
C LEU A 5 -1.11 0.61 0.48
N PHE A 6 0.15 0.52 0.11
CA PHE A 6 0.74 -0.69 -0.45
C PHE A 6 1.60 -1.38 0.60
N ASP A 7 1.40 -2.68 0.76
CA ASP A 7 2.47 -3.54 1.28
C ASP A 7 3.71 -3.45 0.36
N VAL A 8 4.86 -3.88 0.85
CA VAL A 8 6.14 -3.74 0.13
C VAL A 8 6.62 -5.10 -0.35
N ASP A 9 7.05 -5.96 0.57
CA ASP A 9 7.69 -7.23 0.23
C ASP A 9 6.72 -8.14 -0.53
N GLU A 10 7.16 -8.68 -1.68
CA GLU A 10 6.33 -9.51 -2.57
C GLU A 10 5.07 -8.83 -3.15
N THR A 11 4.86 -7.54 -2.87
CA THR A 11 3.75 -6.73 -3.41
C THR A 11 4.23 -5.80 -4.52
N LEU A 12 5.30 -5.02 -4.28
CA LEU A 12 5.87 -4.10 -5.26
C LEU A 12 7.00 -4.76 -6.05
N GLU A 13 7.17 -4.39 -7.33
CA GLU A 13 8.19 -4.99 -8.20
C GLU A 13 9.63 -4.81 -7.71
N CYS A 14 9.89 -3.72 -6.99
CA CYS A 14 11.21 -3.45 -6.40
C CYS A 14 11.58 -4.42 -5.27
N SER A 15 10.62 -5.17 -4.77
CA SER A 15 10.72 -6.11 -3.66
C SER A 15 10.10 -7.47 -4.03
N GLY A 16 10.13 -7.82 -5.32
CA GLY A 16 9.76 -9.15 -5.84
C GLY A 16 8.28 -9.36 -6.16
N GLY A 17 7.44 -8.32 -6.03
CA GLY A 17 6.00 -8.41 -6.29
C GLY A 17 5.57 -8.07 -7.73
N PRO A 18 4.26 -8.25 -8.04
CA PRO A 18 3.75 -8.05 -9.40
C PRO A 18 3.46 -6.58 -9.74
N ILE A 19 3.31 -5.70 -8.74
CA ILE A 19 2.88 -4.31 -8.97
C ILE A 19 4.03 -3.47 -9.50
N LYS A 20 3.85 -2.97 -10.72
CA LYS A 20 4.81 -2.10 -11.40
C LYS A 20 4.81 -0.70 -10.81
N LEU A 21 6.00 -0.11 -10.61
CA LEU A 21 6.15 1.28 -10.16
C LEU A 21 5.47 2.26 -11.13
N ASN A 22 5.46 1.94 -12.43
CA ASN A 22 4.77 2.74 -13.43
C ASN A 22 3.25 2.80 -13.19
N SER A 23 2.63 1.73 -12.69
CA SER A 23 1.20 1.74 -12.33
C SER A 23 0.93 2.71 -11.17
N LEU A 24 1.88 2.85 -10.24
CA LEU A 24 1.79 3.82 -9.15
C LEU A 24 1.94 5.26 -9.65
N VAL A 25 2.81 5.50 -10.64
CA VAL A 25 2.92 6.81 -11.31
C VAL A 25 1.57 7.23 -11.91
N VAL A 26 0.87 6.29 -12.57
CA VAL A 26 -0.45 6.55 -13.15
C VAL A 26 -1.45 6.97 -12.07
N LEU A 27 -1.61 6.19 -10.98
CA LEU A 27 -2.50 6.55 -9.88
C LEU A 27 -2.16 7.92 -9.27
N ARG A 28 -0.86 8.22 -9.14
CA ARG A 28 -0.41 9.51 -8.60
C ARG A 28 -0.83 10.66 -9.50
N ASN A 29 -0.69 10.50 -10.81
CA ASN A 29 -1.10 11.49 -11.81
C ASN A 29 -2.62 11.67 -11.89
N GLU A 30 -3.41 10.64 -11.54
CA GLU A 30 -4.87 10.72 -11.39
C GLU A 30 -5.30 11.47 -10.10
N GLY A 31 -4.34 11.94 -9.30
CA GLY A 31 -4.59 12.71 -8.09
C GLY A 31 -4.88 11.86 -6.86
N HIS A 32 -4.48 10.58 -6.85
CA HIS A 32 -4.61 9.72 -5.68
C HIS A 32 -3.47 9.91 -4.68
N ILE A 33 -3.77 9.59 -3.42
CA ILE A 33 -2.78 9.55 -2.34
C ILE A 33 -2.24 8.13 -2.30
N LEU A 34 -0.92 7.98 -2.38
CA LEU A 34 -0.25 6.69 -2.27
C LEU A 34 0.62 6.70 -1.02
N GLY A 35 0.71 5.56 -0.34
CA GLY A 35 1.61 5.37 0.77
C GLY A 35 2.07 3.92 0.91
N LEU A 36 3.03 3.71 1.80
CA LEU A 36 3.57 2.40 2.14
C LEU A 36 3.04 1.94 3.50
N CYS A 37 2.68 0.66 3.60
CA CYS A 37 2.26 -0.03 4.79
C CYS A 37 2.97 -1.39 4.87
N GLY A 38 4.27 -1.37 5.11
CA GLY A 38 5.15 -2.54 5.10
C GLY A 38 6.60 -2.16 5.37
N ASN A 39 7.54 -2.94 4.85
CA ASN A 39 8.97 -2.67 4.95
C ASN A 39 9.39 -1.46 4.10
N PHE A 40 9.04 -0.25 4.55
CA PHE A 40 9.26 0.98 3.79
C PHE A 40 10.74 1.24 3.49
N ALA A 41 11.67 0.68 4.28
CA ALA A 41 13.11 0.81 4.06
C ALA A 41 13.55 0.26 2.70
N MET A 42 12.92 -0.82 2.22
CA MET A 42 13.17 -1.37 0.88
C MET A 42 12.88 -0.36 -0.22
N VAL A 43 11.90 0.52 -0.04
CA VAL A 43 11.61 1.57 -1.02
C VAL A 43 12.48 2.80 -0.78
N THR A 44 12.56 3.29 0.46
CA THR A 44 13.21 4.57 0.75
C THR A 44 14.72 4.54 0.57
N LEU A 45 15.37 3.37 0.71
CA LEU A 45 16.81 3.20 0.52
C LEU A 45 17.20 2.88 -0.93
N HIS A 46 16.30 2.28 -1.72
CA HIS A 46 16.65 1.72 -3.04
C HIS A 46 15.98 2.43 -4.23
N ILE A 47 14.87 3.13 -4.01
CA ILE A 47 14.15 3.82 -5.08
C ILE A 47 14.42 5.32 -5.01
N ALA A 48 15.16 5.81 -6.00
CA ALA A 48 15.41 7.24 -6.15
C ALA A 48 14.09 8.00 -6.32
N ASN A 49 14.00 9.18 -5.71
CA ASN A 49 12.82 10.06 -5.77
C ASN A 49 11.49 9.40 -5.34
N TRP A 50 11.54 8.37 -4.48
CA TRP A 50 10.34 7.69 -3.96
C TRP A 50 9.30 8.67 -3.38
N HIS A 51 9.77 9.79 -2.81
CA HIS A 51 8.94 10.82 -2.16
C HIS A 51 8.05 11.60 -3.15
N HIS A 52 8.29 11.49 -4.46
CA HIS A 52 7.37 12.01 -5.48
C HIS A 52 6.13 11.11 -5.65
N LEU A 53 6.25 9.82 -5.34
CA LEU A 53 5.17 8.83 -5.46
C LEU A 53 4.40 8.68 -4.14
N PHE A 54 5.10 8.45 -3.05
CA PHE A 54 4.49 8.12 -1.77
C PHE A 54 4.40 9.33 -0.84
N SER A 55 3.18 9.64 -0.42
CA SER A 55 2.87 10.71 0.54
C SER A 55 2.99 10.25 1.99
N LEU A 56 2.86 8.94 2.24
CA LEU A 56 2.86 8.33 3.56
C LEU A 56 3.81 7.13 3.57
N ILE A 57 4.51 6.92 4.69
CA ILE A 57 5.34 5.74 4.91
C ILE A 57 5.09 5.17 6.30
N GLY A 58 5.04 3.85 6.39
CA GLY A 58 4.79 3.14 7.64
C GLY A 58 4.61 1.64 7.42
N PRO A 59 4.20 0.91 8.47
CA PRO A 59 4.02 1.39 9.85
C PRO A 59 5.37 1.53 10.58
N MET A 60 5.59 2.66 11.28
CA MET A 60 6.79 2.86 12.12
C MET A 60 6.48 2.51 13.58
N SER A 61 7.08 1.43 14.09
CA SER A 61 6.92 0.99 15.49
C SER A 61 5.46 0.79 15.93
N MET A 62 4.57 0.46 14.98
CA MET A 62 3.14 0.22 15.23
C MET A 62 2.62 -0.91 14.35
N SER A 63 1.41 -1.40 14.62
CA SER A 63 0.75 -2.38 13.77
C SER A 63 0.28 -1.76 12.44
N LYS A 64 0.11 -2.59 11.40
CA LYS A 64 -0.51 -2.15 10.14
C LYS A 64 -1.91 -1.59 10.38
N THR A 65 -2.71 -2.28 11.20
CA THR A 65 -4.08 -1.86 11.57
C THR A 65 -4.09 -0.47 12.20
N ASP A 66 -3.23 -0.21 13.19
CA ASP A 66 -3.20 1.08 13.88
C ASP A 66 -2.69 2.19 12.97
N PHE A 67 -1.74 1.91 12.10
CA PHE A 67 -1.29 2.86 11.09
C PHE A 67 -2.43 3.26 10.15
N MET A 68 -3.17 2.28 9.61
CA MET A 68 -4.34 2.54 8.76
C MET A 68 -5.44 3.33 9.47
N ARG A 69 -5.73 3.02 10.74
CA ARG A 69 -6.68 3.79 11.55
C ARG A 69 -6.24 5.24 11.73
N ASN A 70 -4.97 5.46 12.07
CA ASN A 70 -4.41 6.80 12.22
C ASN A 70 -4.48 7.59 10.89
N VAL A 71 -4.15 6.95 9.76
CA VAL A 71 -4.26 7.56 8.44
C VAL A 71 -5.70 7.93 8.14
N ARG A 72 -6.66 7.02 8.33
CA ARG A 72 -8.09 7.28 8.08
C ARG A 72 -8.64 8.42 8.93
N GLN A 73 -8.22 8.52 10.19
CA GLN A 73 -8.68 9.55 11.10
C GLN A 73 -8.19 10.96 10.72
N HIS A 74 -7.01 11.07 10.10
CA HIS A 74 -6.33 12.36 9.93
C HIS A 74 -6.10 12.77 8.47
N VAL A 75 -6.29 11.87 7.50
CA VAL A 75 -6.11 12.13 6.07
C VAL A 75 -7.44 11.91 5.36
N PRO A 76 -8.12 12.98 4.88
CA PRO A 76 -9.37 12.86 4.14
C PRO A 76 -9.18 12.13 2.81
N ALA A 77 -10.07 11.20 2.47
CA ALA A 77 -10.19 10.55 1.17
C ALA A 77 -11.61 10.00 0.96
N ASP A 78 -12.01 9.77 -0.29
CA ASP A 78 -13.34 9.22 -0.61
C ASP A 78 -13.39 7.70 -0.42
N ASP A 79 -12.24 7.03 -0.56
CA ASP A 79 -12.08 5.59 -0.37
C ASP A 79 -10.68 5.29 0.18
N TYR A 80 -10.57 4.23 0.98
CA TYR A 80 -9.36 3.83 1.68
C TYR A 80 -9.05 2.36 1.37
N ILE A 81 -7.92 2.13 0.71
CA ILE A 81 -7.61 0.86 0.08
C ILE A 81 -6.24 0.37 0.55
N MET A 82 -6.22 -0.85 1.10
CA MET A 82 -4.98 -1.59 1.34
C MET A 82 -4.74 -2.53 0.16
N VAL A 83 -3.56 -2.44 -0.43
CA VAL A 83 -3.11 -3.33 -1.49
C VAL A 83 -1.95 -4.15 -0.97
N GLY A 84 -2.06 -5.47 -1.00
CA GLY A 84 -1.02 -6.32 -0.45
C GLY A 84 -1.39 -7.80 -0.53
N ASN A 85 -0.75 -8.55 0.34
CA ASN A 85 -0.69 -10.00 0.32
C ASN A 85 -1.77 -10.64 1.21
N ILE A 86 -2.07 -11.91 0.94
CA ILE A 86 -2.97 -12.72 1.80
C ILE A 86 -2.14 -13.82 2.45
N LEU A 87 -2.01 -13.77 3.78
CA LEU A 87 -1.25 -14.75 4.56
C LEU A 87 -1.59 -16.20 4.17
N GLY A 88 -0.57 -16.96 3.76
CA GLY A 88 -0.72 -18.36 3.36
C GLY A 88 -1.25 -18.58 1.93
N VAL A 89 -1.50 -17.51 1.18
CA VAL A 89 -1.88 -17.55 -0.25
C VAL A 89 -0.86 -16.80 -1.11
N SER A 90 -0.48 -15.59 -0.71
CA SER A 90 0.61 -14.78 -1.28
C SER A 90 1.32 -14.08 -0.11
N GLY A 91 2.64 -14.15 -0.03
CA GLY A 91 3.41 -13.47 1.02
C GLY A 91 3.22 -13.97 2.45
N ALA A 92 3.84 -13.22 3.38
CA ALA A 92 3.94 -13.54 4.80
C ALA A 92 3.12 -12.62 5.72
N SER A 93 2.38 -11.65 5.16
CA SER A 93 1.54 -10.70 5.90
C SER A 93 0.05 -10.98 5.72
N ASP A 94 -0.75 -10.76 6.77
CA ASP A 94 -2.22 -10.74 6.70
C ASP A 94 -2.74 -9.32 6.46
N ASP A 95 -2.55 -8.82 5.23
CA ASP A 95 -2.96 -7.46 4.89
C ASP A 95 -4.48 -7.33 4.76
N SER A 96 -5.15 -8.42 4.36
CA SER A 96 -6.61 -8.50 4.30
C SER A 96 -7.25 -8.37 5.68
N GLY A 97 -6.75 -9.12 6.68
CA GLY A 97 -7.21 -9.03 8.06
C GLY A 97 -7.00 -7.63 8.64
N ALA A 98 -5.79 -7.07 8.48
CA ALA A 98 -5.48 -5.73 8.95
C ALA A 98 -6.36 -4.66 8.30
N ALA A 99 -6.63 -4.76 6.99
CA ALA A 99 -7.50 -3.84 6.26
C ALA A 99 -8.94 -3.92 6.79
N GLY A 100 -9.47 -5.14 6.96
CA GLY A 100 -10.80 -5.37 7.52
C GLY A 100 -10.96 -4.78 8.91
N GLU A 101 -9.99 -4.99 9.79
CA GLU A 101 -9.99 -4.42 11.15
C GLU A 101 -9.90 -2.88 11.18
N ALA A 102 -9.26 -2.29 10.18
CA ALA A 102 -9.17 -0.83 10.02
C ALA A 102 -10.39 -0.21 9.32
N GLY A 103 -11.30 -1.03 8.76
CA GLY A 103 -12.43 -0.57 7.95
C GLY A 103 -12.04 -0.11 6.56
N TRP A 104 -10.97 -0.68 6.00
CA TRP A 104 -10.43 -0.39 4.67
C TRP A 104 -10.85 -1.48 3.70
N ARG A 105 -10.97 -1.12 2.42
CA ARG A 105 -11.12 -2.10 1.35
C ARG A 105 -9.77 -2.77 1.10
N PHE A 106 -9.78 -4.06 0.81
CA PHE A 106 -8.59 -4.81 0.45
C PHE A 106 -8.58 -5.16 -1.04
N ILE A 107 -7.42 -5.06 -1.68
CA ILE A 107 -7.17 -5.59 -3.03
C ILE A 107 -5.90 -6.44 -2.96
N LYS A 108 -5.99 -7.69 -3.41
CA LYS A 108 -4.83 -8.56 -3.53
C LYS A 108 -3.84 -8.02 -4.56
N GLU A 109 -2.55 -8.15 -4.30
CA GLU A 109 -1.48 -7.63 -5.16
C GLU A 109 -1.59 -8.12 -6.62
N SER A 110 -1.97 -9.38 -6.83
CA SER A 110 -2.18 -9.97 -8.16
C SER A 110 -3.35 -9.35 -8.92
N ASP A 111 -4.42 -8.98 -8.20
CA ASP A 111 -5.66 -8.49 -8.78
C ASP A 111 -5.51 -7.01 -9.12
N PHE A 112 -4.83 -6.26 -8.25
CA PHE A 112 -4.41 -4.89 -8.55
C PHE A 112 -3.52 -4.85 -9.79
N ALA A 113 -2.54 -5.75 -9.90
CA ALA A 113 -1.68 -5.85 -11.08
C ALA A 113 -2.44 -6.17 -12.38
N GLN A 114 -3.64 -6.77 -12.27
CA GLN A 114 -4.55 -7.04 -13.39
C GLN A 114 -5.57 -5.92 -13.64
N GLY A 115 -5.54 -4.83 -12.87
CA GLY A 115 -6.37 -3.64 -13.08
C GLY A 115 -7.52 -3.46 -12.10
N ALA A 116 -7.59 -4.22 -11.01
CA ALA A 116 -8.51 -3.91 -9.92
C ALA A 116 -8.16 -2.55 -9.29
N SER A 117 -9.17 -1.71 -9.01
CA SER A 117 -8.99 -0.37 -8.43
C SER A 117 -10.01 -0.05 -7.36
#